data_AF-A0A1Q7XRG7-F1
#
_entry.id   AF-A0A1Q7XRG7-F1
#
_cell.length_a   1.000
_cell.length_b   1.000
_cell.length_c   1.000
_cell.angle_alpha   90.00
_cell.angle_beta   90.00
_cell.angle_gamma   90.00
#
_symmetry.space_group_name_H-M   'P 1'
#
loop_
_entity.id
_entity.type
_entity.pdbx_description
1 polymer ?
#
loop_
_entity_poly.entity_id
_entity_poly.type
_entity_poly.pdbx_seq_one_letter_code
_entity_poly.pdbx_strand_id
1 'polypeptide(L)'
;DPAFTSTAKIDYAIGIPLTHIGHTGPVLPIYVNAYLPPQPTMERCYAFGQAVARTVTGLGLKTVVLASGGMSHFPGTDRYANPQLEWDKRALDKLKSGHLKSLIGYDESELDDTGNIELRCWACAAGALGERTPDIVSMDPSWHHNYASLGWTGGEGEGKRAAHYPAIKPELVELTSALHSLAHDAELRAQYLSDARGFADKFQLPPEQREALIKLDLPAMVKMGAHPLVPFLAQLQIARQRPRP
;
A
#
# COMPACT_ATOMS: atom_id res chain seq x y z
N ASP A 1 -21.04 -4.85 9.87
CA ASP A 1 -20.83 -3.40 10.09
C ASP A 1 -20.41 -3.17 11.53
N PRO A 2 -19.63 -2.14 11.91
CA PRO A 2 -19.37 -1.88 13.32
C PRO A 2 -20.63 -1.35 14.00
N ALA A 3 -20.83 -1.70 15.26
CA ALA A 3 -21.79 -1.03 16.14
C ALA A 3 -21.16 0.23 16.74
N PHE A 4 -21.98 1.21 17.12
CA PHE A 4 -21.50 2.45 17.75
C PHE A 4 -22.11 2.65 19.13
N THR A 5 -21.41 3.38 19.98
CA THR A 5 -21.86 3.80 21.31
C THR A 5 -21.25 5.14 21.67
N SER A 6 -22.02 6.00 22.34
CA SER A 6 -21.56 7.31 22.84
C SER A 6 -21.38 7.32 24.35
N THR A 7 -21.66 6.20 25.04
CA THR A 7 -21.73 6.12 26.51
C THR A 7 -20.88 5.01 27.10
N ALA A 8 -20.22 4.19 26.26
CA ALA A 8 -19.27 3.20 26.76
C ALA A 8 -18.12 3.88 27.51
N LYS A 9 -17.83 3.36 28.70
CA LYS A 9 -16.71 3.84 29.51
C LYS A 9 -15.42 3.23 29.00
N ILE A 10 -14.36 4.04 28.96
CA ILE A 10 -13.00 3.57 28.70
C ILE A 10 -12.55 2.75 29.91
N ASP A 11 -12.19 1.49 29.68
CA ASP A 11 -11.70 0.58 30.72
C ASP A 11 -10.17 0.51 30.73
N TYR A 12 -9.63 -0.45 31.49
CA TYR A 12 -8.19 -0.64 31.63
C TYR A 12 -7.51 -1.08 30.33
N ALA A 13 -8.20 -1.79 29.43
CA ALA A 13 -7.60 -2.32 28.20
C ALA A 13 -7.21 -1.20 27.23
N ILE A 14 -7.90 -0.06 27.31
CA ILE A 14 -7.58 1.17 26.59
C ILE A 14 -6.81 2.16 27.49
N GLY A 15 -7.15 2.26 28.78
CA GLY A 15 -6.57 3.24 29.70
C GLY A 15 -5.10 2.99 30.05
N ILE A 16 -4.69 1.73 30.25
CA ILE A 16 -3.30 1.37 30.55
C ILE A 16 -2.34 1.78 29.43
N PRO A 17 -2.55 1.38 28.15
CA PRO A 17 -1.61 1.73 27.08
C PRO A 17 -1.58 3.24 26.81
N LEU A 18 -2.71 3.95 26.93
CA LEU A 18 -2.74 5.42 26.82
C LEU A 18 -1.91 6.10 27.91
N THR A 19 -2.01 5.62 29.14
CA THR A 19 -1.23 6.11 30.28
C THR A 19 0.25 5.81 30.09
N HIS A 20 0.58 4.60 29.62
CA HIS A 20 1.96 4.16 29.36
C HIS A 20 2.67 5.07 28.35
N ILE A 21 1.98 5.49 27.28
CA ILE A 21 2.54 6.41 26.28
C ILE A 21 2.37 7.91 26.65
N GLY A 22 1.76 8.22 27.79
CA GLY A 22 1.51 9.59 28.24
C GLY A 22 0.56 10.40 27.35
N HIS A 23 -0.40 9.76 26.66
CA HIS A 23 -1.32 10.45 25.76
C HIS A 23 -2.46 11.15 26.52
N THR A 24 -2.68 12.43 26.22
CA THR A 24 -3.71 13.27 26.85
C THR A 24 -4.66 13.95 25.83
N GLY A 25 -4.51 13.63 24.55
CA GLY A 25 -5.33 14.19 23.48
C GLY A 25 -6.70 13.50 23.32
N PRO A 26 -7.50 13.93 22.33
CA PRO A 26 -8.76 13.28 22.00
C PRO A 26 -8.53 11.83 21.53
N VAL A 27 -9.33 10.90 22.07
CA VAL A 27 -9.26 9.47 21.73
C VAL A 27 -10.60 9.02 21.14
N LEU A 28 -10.55 8.32 20.01
CA LEU A 28 -11.68 7.55 19.48
C LEU A 28 -11.51 6.08 19.89
N PRO A 29 -12.22 5.59 20.91
CA PRO A 29 -12.11 4.19 21.33
C PRO A 29 -12.75 3.26 20.31
N ILE A 30 -12.04 2.19 19.95
CA ILE A 30 -12.54 1.12 19.08
C ILE A 30 -12.43 -0.18 19.86
N TYR A 31 -13.58 -0.76 20.19
CA TYR A 31 -13.64 -2.06 20.87
C TYR A 31 -13.69 -3.17 19.83
N VAL A 32 -12.77 -4.13 19.96
CA VAL A 32 -12.73 -5.33 19.13
C VAL A 32 -13.10 -6.52 20.02
N ASN A 33 -14.15 -7.24 19.65
CA ASN A 33 -14.52 -8.48 20.33
C ASN A 33 -13.46 -9.56 20.04
N ALA A 34 -12.54 -9.81 20.97
CA ALA A 34 -11.52 -10.85 20.85
C ALA A 34 -11.91 -12.17 21.52
N TYR A 35 -12.85 -12.16 22.48
CA TYR A 35 -13.12 -13.30 23.35
C TYR A 35 -14.39 -14.06 23.03
N LEU A 36 -15.50 -13.38 22.73
CA LEU A 36 -16.80 -14.03 22.63
C LEU A 36 -17.08 -14.47 21.20
N PRO A 37 -17.30 -15.77 20.93
CA PRO A 37 -17.69 -16.20 19.60
C PRO A 37 -19.08 -15.66 19.20
N PRO A 38 -19.30 -15.32 17.91
CA PRO A 38 -18.30 -15.31 16.84
C PRO A 38 -17.41 -14.06 16.90
N GLN A 39 -16.08 -14.26 16.88
CA GLN A 39 -15.09 -13.19 16.75
C GLN A 39 -14.96 -12.76 15.28
N PRO A 40 -14.57 -11.50 15.00
CA PRO A 40 -14.19 -11.11 13.63
C PRO A 40 -12.93 -11.88 13.20
N THR A 41 -12.84 -12.20 11.90
CA THR A 41 -11.61 -12.80 11.35
C THR A 41 -10.47 -11.78 11.31
N MET A 42 -9.23 -12.26 11.23
CA MET A 42 -8.05 -11.39 11.11
C MET A 42 -8.10 -10.54 9.84
N GLU A 43 -8.59 -11.09 8.73
CA GLU A 43 -8.79 -10.34 7.47
C GLU A 43 -9.80 -9.22 7.65
N ARG A 44 -10.89 -9.47 8.39
CA ARG A 44 -11.90 -8.43 8.66
C ARG A 44 -11.33 -7.31 9.52
N CYS A 45 -10.55 -7.64 10.55
CA CYS A 45 -9.83 -6.67 11.38
C CYS A 45 -8.85 -5.84 10.55
N TYR A 46 -8.04 -6.48 9.71
CA TYR A 46 -7.11 -5.79 8.81
C TYR A 46 -7.83 -4.87 7.82
N ALA A 47 -8.89 -5.35 7.17
CA ALA A 47 -9.69 -4.55 6.25
C ALA A 47 -10.37 -3.35 6.94
N PHE A 48 -10.79 -3.52 8.20
CA PHE A 48 -11.30 -2.43 9.02
C PHE A 48 -10.22 -1.38 9.30
N GLY A 49 -9.00 -1.79 9.65
CA GLY A 49 -7.84 -0.89 9.78
C GLY A 49 -7.58 -0.06 8.53
N GLN A 50 -7.61 -0.70 7.36
CA GLN A 50 -7.47 0.00 6.08
C GLN A 50 -8.60 1.03 5.85
N ALA A 51 -9.83 0.72 6.27
CA ALA A 51 -10.95 1.65 6.19
C ALA A 51 -10.74 2.86 7.10
N VAL A 52 -10.30 2.64 8.36
CA VAL A 52 -9.97 3.71 9.29
C VAL A 52 -8.89 4.63 8.72
N ALA A 53 -7.80 4.07 8.21
CA ALA A 53 -6.72 4.85 7.59
C ALA A 53 -7.23 5.72 6.43
N ARG A 54 -7.97 5.15 5.48
CA ARG A 54 -8.56 5.92 4.36
C ARG A 54 -9.45 7.07 4.86
N THR A 55 -10.25 6.82 5.90
CA THR A 55 -11.15 7.83 6.47
C THR A 55 -10.37 8.97 7.12
N VAL A 56 -9.43 8.67 8.02
CA VAL A 56 -8.68 9.74 8.73
C VAL A 56 -7.78 10.53 7.79
N THR A 57 -7.22 9.89 6.76
CA THR A 57 -6.49 10.56 5.68
C THR A 57 -7.41 11.47 4.87
N GLY A 58 -8.59 10.99 4.47
CA GLY A 58 -9.58 11.79 3.74
C GLY A 58 -10.08 13.01 4.51
N LEU A 59 -10.12 12.92 5.85
CA LEU A 59 -10.45 14.02 6.75
C LEU A 59 -9.26 14.97 7.03
N GLY A 60 -8.04 14.64 6.57
CA GLY A 60 -6.84 15.43 6.84
C GLY A 60 -6.38 15.43 8.30
N LEU A 61 -6.76 14.40 9.08
CA LEU A 61 -6.44 14.31 10.51
C LEU A 61 -5.04 13.73 10.74
N LYS A 62 -4.21 14.43 11.54
CA LYS A 62 -2.99 13.85 12.09
C LYS A 62 -3.37 12.83 13.15
N THR A 63 -3.18 11.56 12.85
CA THR A 63 -3.73 10.45 13.64
C THR A 63 -2.61 9.53 14.12
N VAL A 64 -2.64 9.18 15.41
CA VAL A 64 -1.86 8.06 15.97
C VAL A 64 -2.79 6.86 16.09
N VAL A 65 -2.34 5.70 15.63
CA VAL A 65 -3.05 4.43 15.81
C VAL A 65 -2.38 3.66 16.94
N LEU A 66 -3.16 3.34 17.98
CA LEU A 66 -2.74 2.55 19.12
C LEU A 66 -3.60 1.27 19.18
N ALA A 67 -2.95 0.12 19.18
CA ALA A 67 -3.59 -1.16 19.44
C ALA A 67 -2.96 -1.79 20.68
N SER A 68 -3.79 -2.43 21.51
CA SER A 68 -3.40 -3.10 22.74
C SER A 68 -4.00 -4.49 22.83
N GLY A 69 -3.52 -5.28 23.79
CA GLY A 69 -3.80 -6.71 23.93
C GLY A 69 -2.66 -7.57 23.39
N GLY A 70 -2.70 -8.86 23.67
CA GLY A 70 -1.64 -9.82 23.36
C GLY A 70 -0.41 -9.66 24.27
N MET A 71 0.64 -10.47 24.11
CA MET A 71 0.71 -11.66 23.25
C MET A 71 0.11 -12.88 23.96
N SER A 72 0.68 -14.08 23.80
CA SER A 72 0.08 -15.30 24.36
C SER A 72 -0.16 -15.20 25.87
N HIS A 73 -1.39 -15.49 26.27
CA HIS A 73 -1.82 -15.67 27.66
C HIS A 73 -3.18 -16.37 27.69
N PHE A 74 -3.53 -16.95 28.85
CA PHE A 74 -4.74 -17.77 28.99
C PHE A 74 -5.52 -17.45 30.28
N PRO A 75 -6.05 -16.22 30.43
CA PRO A 75 -6.65 -15.76 31.67
C PRO A 75 -7.86 -16.63 32.05
N GLY A 76 -7.91 -17.06 33.31
CA GLY A 76 -9.01 -17.87 33.83
C GLY A 76 -9.01 -19.34 33.42
N THR A 77 -7.91 -19.86 32.86
CA THR A 77 -7.76 -21.27 32.48
C THR A 77 -6.65 -21.97 33.29
N ASP A 78 -6.58 -23.29 33.19
CA ASP A 78 -5.47 -24.10 33.70
C ASP A 78 -4.13 -23.83 32.97
N ARG A 79 -4.18 -23.23 31.78
CA ARG A 79 -3.01 -22.84 30.98
C ARG A 79 -2.43 -21.48 31.37
N TYR A 80 -2.98 -20.78 32.37
CA TYR A 80 -2.62 -19.39 32.69
C TYR A 80 -1.12 -19.15 32.90
N ALA A 81 -0.41 -20.08 33.53
CA ALA A 81 1.03 -19.99 33.78
C ALA A 81 1.91 -20.49 32.60
N ASN A 82 1.34 -20.71 31.41
CA ASN A 82 2.01 -21.37 30.28
C ASN A 82 1.84 -20.59 28.95
N PRO A 83 2.38 -19.36 28.84
CA PRO A 83 2.35 -18.61 27.59
C PRO A 83 3.19 -19.31 26.49
N GLN A 84 2.83 -19.09 25.22
CA GLN A 84 3.42 -19.70 24.03
C GLN A 84 4.57 -18.86 23.45
N LEU A 85 5.65 -18.69 24.22
CA LEU A 85 6.78 -17.80 23.86
C LEU A 85 7.39 -18.08 22.47
N GLU A 86 7.57 -19.35 22.10
CA GLU A 86 8.16 -19.66 20.80
C GLU A 86 7.24 -19.34 19.63
N TRP A 87 5.92 -19.43 19.82
CA TRP A 87 4.96 -18.95 18.82
C TRP A 87 5.03 -17.43 18.71
N ASP A 88 5.03 -16.73 19.85
CA ASP A 88 5.06 -15.27 19.91
C ASP A 88 6.32 -14.71 19.25
N LYS A 89 7.50 -15.31 19.47
CA LYS A 89 8.75 -14.91 18.81
C LYS A 89 8.65 -15.03 17.29
N ARG A 90 8.10 -16.13 16.76
CA ARG A 90 7.94 -16.33 15.31
C ARG A 90 6.97 -15.32 14.70
N ALA A 91 5.88 -15.02 15.39
CA ALA A 91 4.94 -13.99 14.96
C ALA A 91 5.63 -12.62 14.96
N LEU A 92 6.30 -12.27 16.07
CA LEU A 92 6.99 -10.99 16.24
C LEU A 92 8.11 -10.79 15.23
N ASP A 93 8.88 -11.83 14.88
CA ASP A 93 9.95 -11.75 13.88
C ASP A 93 9.45 -11.26 12.52
N LYS A 94 8.27 -11.71 12.08
CA LYS A 94 7.64 -11.20 10.85
C LYS A 94 7.27 -9.72 10.98
N LEU A 95 6.71 -9.32 12.12
CA LEU A 95 6.28 -7.94 12.35
C LEU A 95 7.47 -6.98 12.41
N LYS A 96 8.56 -7.41 13.07
CA LYS A 96 9.83 -6.69 13.16
C LYS A 96 10.43 -6.38 11.79
N SER A 97 10.23 -7.25 10.80
CA SER A 97 10.69 -7.03 9.42
C SER A 97 9.70 -6.25 8.55
N GLY A 98 8.64 -5.67 9.14
CA GLY A 98 7.60 -4.92 8.41
C GLY A 98 6.56 -5.80 7.71
N HIS A 99 6.56 -7.12 7.94
CA HIS A 99 5.58 -8.03 7.33
C HIS A 99 4.25 -8.05 8.11
N LEU A 100 3.63 -6.89 8.32
CA LEU A 100 2.48 -6.74 9.22
C LEU A 100 1.24 -7.49 8.72
N LYS A 101 1.04 -7.56 7.41
CA LYS A 101 -0.04 -8.34 6.78
C LYS A 101 0.07 -9.83 7.07
N SER A 102 1.22 -10.35 7.54
CA SER A 102 1.32 -11.75 7.96
C SER A 102 0.34 -12.14 9.07
N LEU A 103 -0.16 -11.17 9.86
CA LEU A 103 -1.20 -11.38 10.86
C LEU A 103 -2.49 -11.97 10.30
N ILE A 104 -2.83 -11.68 9.03
CA ILE A 104 -4.07 -12.20 8.42
C ILE A 104 -4.00 -13.71 8.15
N GLY A 105 -2.82 -14.32 8.24
CA GLY A 105 -2.64 -15.74 8.01
C GLY A 105 -3.03 -16.62 9.19
N TYR A 106 -3.31 -16.04 10.36
CA TYR A 106 -3.73 -16.80 11.55
C TYR A 106 -5.25 -16.95 11.58
N ASP A 107 -5.71 -18.19 11.71
CA ASP A 107 -7.14 -18.50 11.85
C ASP A 107 -7.61 -18.46 13.31
N GLU A 108 -8.91 -18.65 13.50
CA GLU A 108 -9.52 -18.60 14.83
C GLU A 108 -8.98 -19.68 15.78
N SER A 109 -8.79 -20.90 15.28
CA SER A 109 -8.26 -22.02 16.07
C SER A 109 -6.82 -21.79 16.50
N GLU A 110 -5.94 -21.36 15.59
CA GLU A 110 -4.54 -21.10 15.93
C GLU A 110 -4.42 -19.99 16.97
N LEU A 111 -5.22 -18.93 16.85
CA LEU A 111 -5.21 -17.83 17.82
C LEU A 111 -5.74 -18.25 19.19
N ASP A 112 -6.76 -19.10 19.26
CA ASP A 112 -7.28 -19.64 20.52
C ASP A 112 -6.29 -20.61 21.17
N ASP A 113 -5.79 -21.58 20.40
CA ASP A 113 -4.83 -22.59 20.84
C ASP A 113 -3.54 -21.97 21.37
N THR A 114 -3.15 -20.83 20.83
CA THR A 114 -1.92 -20.12 21.23
C THR A 114 -2.13 -18.97 22.22
N GLY A 115 -3.37 -18.66 22.60
CA GLY A 115 -3.68 -17.60 23.57
C GLY A 115 -3.48 -16.19 23.00
N ASN A 116 -3.60 -16.05 21.68
CA ASN A 116 -3.30 -14.83 20.91
C ASN A 116 -4.53 -14.20 20.26
N ILE A 117 -5.74 -14.52 20.73
CA ILE A 117 -7.00 -13.99 20.19
C ILE A 117 -7.05 -12.46 20.09
N GLU A 118 -6.37 -11.75 20.98
CA GLU A 118 -6.28 -10.29 21.04
C GLU A 118 -5.40 -9.67 19.92
N LEU A 119 -4.63 -10.47 19.18
CA LEU A 119 -3.91 -10.00 17.98
C LEU A 119 -4.83 -9.47 16.88
N ARG A 120 -6.16 -9.66 17.00
CA ARG A 120 -7.17 -8.97 16.20
C ARG A 120 -7.06 -7.44 16.30
N CYS A 121 -6.75 -6.91 17.47
CA CYS A 121 -6.47 -5.48 17.65
C CYS A 121 -5.24 -5.06 16.85
N TRP A 122 -4.21 -5.91 16.83
CA TRP A 122 -2.98 -5.67 16.08
C TRP A 122 -3.23 -5.74 14.57
N ALA A 123 -4.09 -6.64 14.10
CA ALA A 123 -4.51 -6.68 12.70
C ALA A 123 -5.20 -5.39 12.26
N CYS A 124 -6.03 -4.78 13.12
CA CYS A 124 -6.59 -3.45 12.85
C CYS A 124 -5.50 -2.38 12.70
N ALA A 125 -4.50 -2.35 13.60
CA ALA A 125 -3.39 -1.40 13.47
C ALA A 125 -2.53 -1.67 12.23
N ALA A 126 -2.20 -2.93 11.94
CA ALA A 126 -1.47 -3.34 10.75
C ALA A 126 -2.18 -2.91 9.46
N GLY A 127 -3.51 -3.07 9.40
CA GLY A 127 -4.32 -2.60 8.28
C GLY A 127 -4.24 -1.09 8.07
N ALA A 128 -4.12 -0.32 9.15
CA ALA A 128 -3.97 1.13 9.08
C ALA A 128 -2.55 1.58 8.73
N LEU A 129 -1.54 0.88 9.22
CA LEU A 129 -0.11 1.21 9.06
C LEU A 129 0.48 0.72 7.72
N GLY A 130 -0.06 -0.36 7.13
CA GLY A 130 0.55 -1.06 6.00
C GLY A 130 1.82 -1.80 6.40
N GLU A 131 2.70 -2.09 5.43
CA GLU A 131 3.94 -2.86 5.66
C GLU A 131 5.10 -1.99 6.19
N ARG A 132 4.79 -0.99 7.04
CA ARG A 132 5.82 -0.13 7.63
C ARG A 132 6.68 -0.93 8.60
N THR A 133 7.99 -0.79 8.51
CA THR A 133 8.93 -1.38 9.46
C THR A 133 8.92 -0.58 10.77
N PRO A 134 8.77 -1.24 11.94
CA PRO A 134 8.84 -0.56 13.23
C PRO A 134 10.26 -0.08 13.55
N ASP A 135 10.37 1.07 14.22
CA ASP A 135 11.62 1.61 14.76
C ASP A 135 11.97 1.01 16.13
N ILE A 136 10.93 0.59 16.87
CA ILE A 136 11.03 0.04 18.22
C ILE A 136 10.37 -1.34 18.22
N VAL A 137 11.06 -2.33 18.75
CA VAL A 137 10.51 -3.67 18.99
C VAL A 137 11.02 -4.15 20.35
N SER A 138 10.10 -4.51 21.26
CA SER A 138 10.42 -5.15 22.54
C SER A 138 9.64 -6.45 22.70
N MET A 139 10.24 -7.41 23.37
CA MET A 139 9.61 -8.63 23.86
C MET A 139 10.07 -8.86 25.29
N ASP A 140 9.12 -8.87 26.22
CA ASP A 140 9.34 -9.02 27.65
C ASP A 140 8.49 -10.20 28.14
N PRO A 141 9.01 -11.44 28.08
CA PRO A 141 8.29 -12.62 28.51
C PRO A 141 8.04 -12.60 30.03
N SER A 142 6.90 -13.13 30.46
CA SER A 142 6.63 -13.35 31.88
C SER A 142 6.07 -14.75 32.14
N TRP A 143 5.85 -15.08 33.41
CA TRP A 143 5.35 -16.39 33.81
C TRP A 143 3.89 -16.67 33.39
N HIS A 144 3.11 -15.66 33.00
CA HIS A 144 1.69 -15.82 32.64
C HIS A 144 1.26 -15.13 31.35
N HIS A 145 2.10 -14.22 30.85
CA HIS A 145 1.77 -13.33 29.75
C HIS A 145 3.05 -12.83 29.09
N ASN A 146 3.20 -13.02 27.79
CA ASN A 146 4.29 -12.39 27.05
C ASN A 146 3.90 -10.98 26.61
N TYR A 147 4.70 -9.99 26.99
CA TYR A 147 4.50 -8.61 26.58
C TYR A 147 5.33 -8.32 25.33
N ALA A 148 4.75 -7.64 24.36
CA ALA A 148 5.48 -7.12 23.21
C ALA A 148 4.99 -5.73 22.82
N SER A 149 5.92 -4.91 22.36
CA SER A 149 5.66 -3.53 21.95
C SER A 149 6.33 -3.27 20.61
N LEU A 150 5.58 -2.69 19.66
CA LEU A 150 6.11 -2.17 18.40
C LEU A 150 5.78 -0.68 18.30
N GLY A 151 6.77 0.11 17.88
CA GLY A 151 6.63 1.55 17.72
C GLY A 151 7.12 2.04 16.36
N TRP A 152 6.36 2.96 15.77
CA TRP A 152 6.72 3.68 14.54
C TRP A 152 6.81 5.17 14.88
N THR A 153 8.02 5.64 15.17
CA THR A 153 8.30 7.02 15.59
C THR A 153 9.02 7.80 14.50
N GLY A 154 9.61 7.12 13.52
CA GLY A 154 10.16 7.71 12.31
C GLY A 154 9.05 8.31 11.44
N GLY A 155 9.26 9.56 11.02
CA GLY A 155 8.44 10.19 9.98
C GLY A 155 8.49 9.36 8.70
N GLU A 156 7.42 9.44 7.89
CA GLU A 156 7.32 8.77 6.59
C GLU A 156 8.51 9.12 5.69
N GLY A 157 9.58 8.34 5.80
CA GLY A 157 10.56 8.18 4.76
C GLY A 157 9.95 7.28 3.69
N GLU A 158 8.83 7.68 3.07
CA GLU A 158 8.55 7.17 1.74
C GLU A 158 9.63 7.74 0.81
N GLY A 159 10.79 7.09 0.79
CA GLY A 159 11.48 6.90 -0.46
C GLY A 159 10.51 6.12 -1.33
N LYS A 160 9.56 6.82 -1.98
CA LYS A 160 8.73 6.26 -3.03
C LYS A 160 9.70 5.62 -3.99
N ARG A 161 9.81 4.29 -3.94
CA ARG A 161 10.56 3.55 -4.94
C ARG A 161 9.91 3.92 -6.26
N ALA A 162 10.60 4.73 -7.06
CA ALA A 162 10.09 5.13 -8.35
C ALA A 162 9.73 3.84 -9.09
N ALA A 163 8.45 3.68 -9.45
CA ALA A 163 8.03 2.51 -10.20
C ALA A 163 8.92 2.41 -11.44
N HIS A 164 9.39 1.20 -11.75
CA HIS A 164 10.20 0.97 -12.95
C HIS A 164 9.47 1.43 -14.22
N TYR A 165 8.13 1.47 -14.17
CA TYR A 165 7.27 2.04 -15.20
C TYR A 165 6.66 3.35 -14.69
N PRO A 166 6.96 4.49 -15.33
CA PRO A 166 6.31 5.75 -14.99
C PRO A 166 4.82 5.67 -15.31
N ALA A 167 4.03 6.52 -14.64
CA ALA A 167 2.63 6.72 -15.02
C ALA A 167 2.54 7.13 -16.50
N ILE A 168 1.55 6.58 -17.20
CA ILE A 168 1.25 6.98 -18.58
C ILE A 168 0.92 8.46 -18.57
N LYS A 169 1.62 9.23 -19.40
CA LYS A 169 1.42 10.67 -19.60
C LYS A 169 0.25 10.88 -20.57
N PRO A 170 -0.95 11.27 -20.12
CA PRO A 170 -2.11 11.42 -21.01
C PRO A 170 -1.86 12.44 -22.13
N GLU A 171 -1.00 13.42 -21.89
CA GLU A 171 -0.59 14.42 -22.87
C GLU A 171 0.18 13.86 -24.07
N LEU A 172 0.61 12.59 -24.03
CA LEU A 172 1.29 11.91 -25.15
C LEU A 172 0.34 11.06 -26.01
N VAL A 173 -0.97 11.04 -25.72
CA VAL A 173 -1.92 10.16 -26.42
C VAL A 173 -1.96 10.44 -27.92
N GLU A 174 -2.01 11.72 -28.32
CA GLU A 174 -2.05 12.13 -29.73
C GLU A 174 -0.77 11.74 -30.47
N LEU A 175 0.40 11.99 -29.86
CA LEU A 175 1.69 11.60 -30.41
C LEU A 175 1.81 10.07 -30.56
N THR A 176 1.35 9.33 -29.55
CA THR A 176 1.37 7.86 -29.56
C THR A 176 0.45 7.30 -30.64
N SER A 177 -0.74 7.88 -30.82
CA SER A 177 -1.68 7.53 -31.90
C SER A 177 -1.08 7.79 -33.28
N ALA A 178 -0.43 8.95 -33.47
CA ALA A 178 0.24 9.28 -34.72
C ALA A 178 1.35 8.27 -35.06
N LEU A 179 2.24 7.97 -34.11
CA LEU A 179 3.30 6.99 -34.29
C LEU A 179 2.77 5.57 -34.50
N HIS A 180 1.70 5.19 -33.79
CA HIS A 180 1.05 3.89 -33.99
C HIS A 180 0.51 3.76 -35.42
N SER A 181 -0.09 4.82 -35.95
CA SER A 181 -0.57 4.84 -37.34
C SER A 181 0.57 4.71 -38.35
N LEU A 182 1.71 5.39 -38.13
CA LEU A 182 2.91 5.19 -38.94
C LEU A 182 3.44 3.76 -38.85
N ALA A 183 3.38 3.12 -37.69
CA ALA A 183 3.85 1.74 -37.53
C ALA A 183 2.97 0.69 -38.23
N HIS A 184 1.67 0.94 -38.40
CA HIS A 184 0.71 -0.11 -38.79
C HIS A 184 -0.07 0.18 -40.08
N ASP A 185 -0.14 1.42 -40.56
CA ASP A 185 -0.93 1.82 -41.73
C ASP A 185 -0.04 2.31 -42.89
N ALA A 186 -0.12 1.63 -44.05
CA ALA A 186 0.72 1.93 -45.20
C ALA A 186 0.35 3.22 -45.92
N GLU A 187 -0.92 3.59 -45.92
CA GLU A 187 -1.41 4.80 -46.56
C GLU A 187 -1.01 6.02 -45.74
N LEU A 188 -1.19 5.95 -44.42
CA LEU A 188 -0.78 7.02 -43.51
C LEU A 188 0.75 7.22 -43.50
N ARG A 189 1.54 6.15 -43.64
CA ARG A 189 2.98 6.28 -43.89
C ARG A 189 3.30 6.98 -45.22
N ALA A 190 2.62 6.63 -46.30
CA ALA A 190 2.83 7.27 -47.59
C ALA A 190 2.51 8.77 -47.52
N GLN A 191 1.43 9.14 -46.82
CA GLN A 191 1.06 10.54 -46.57
C GLN A 191 2.12 11.27 -45.75
N TYR A 192 2.67 10.66 -44.69
CA TYR A 192 3.78 11.24 -43.93
C TYR A 192 5.05 11.42 -44.79
N LEU A 193 5.37 10.46 -45.65
CA LEU A 193 6.52 10.56 -46.56
C LEU A 193 6.36 11.66 -47.60
N SER A 194 5.13 11.92 -48.07
CA SER A 194 4.84 13.02 -49.00
C SER A 194 4.78 14.39 -48.31
N ASP A 195 4.19 14.46 -47.12
CA ASP A 195 4.02 15.69 -46.35
C ASP A 195 3.94 15.39 -44.84
N ALA A 196 5.09 15.41 -44.19
CA ALA A 196 5.18 15.17 -42.76
C ALA A 196 4.46 16.25 -41.92
N ARG A 197 4.37 17.49 -42.43
CA ARG A 197 3.69 18.59 -41.71
C ARG A 197 2.18 18.40 -41.78
N GLY A 198 1.64 18.19 -42.97
CA GLY A 198 0.22 17.91 -43.18
C GLY A 198 -0.24 16.62 -42.49
N PHE A 199 0.62 15.60 -42.40
CA PHE A 199 0.34 14.43 -41.57
C PHE A 199 0.24 14.79 -40.08
N ALA A 200 1.19 15.57 -39.55
CA ALA A 200 1.19 15.97 -38.15
C ALA A 200 -0.01 16.85 -37.78
N ASP A 201 -0.50 17.68 -38.71
CA ASP A 201 -1.66 18.57 -38.52
C ASP A 201 -3.00 17.81 -38.36
N LYS A 202 -3.02 16.49 -38.60
CA LYS A 202 -4.18 15.62 -38.31
C LYS A 202 -4.38 15.34 -36.82
N PHE A 203 -3.38 15.61 -36.01
CA PHE A 203 -3.34 15.30 -34.59
C PHE A 203 -3.27 16.59 -33.77
N GLN A 204 -3.87 16.60 -32.58
CA GLN A 204 -3.87 17.78 -31.70
C GLN A 204 -2.58 17.84 -30.87
N LEU A 205 -1.46 18.05 -31.56
CA LEU A 205 -0.12 17.97 -30.97
C LEU A 205 0.34 19.33 -30.42
N PRO A 206 0.84 19.40 -29.18
CA PRO A 206 1.63 20.53 -28.71
C PRO A 206 2.83 20.80 -29.64
N PRO A 207 3.33 22.05 -29.74
CA PRO A 207 4.39 22.42 -30.68
C PRO A 207 5.63 21.52 -30.62
N GLU A 208 6.05 21.13 -29.42
CA GLU A 208 7.23 20.28 -29.20
C GLU A 208 7.01 18.84 -29.74
N GLN A 209 5.85 18.24 -29.46
CA GLN A 209 5.50 16.90 -29.95
C GLN A 209 5.31 16.90 -31.47
N ARG A 210 4.71 17.98 -32.00
CA ARG A 210 4.52 18.17 -33.44
C ARG A 210 5.85 18.21 -34.17
N GLU A 211 6.80 19.02 -33.69
CA GLU A 211 8.14 19.09 -34.26
C GLU A 211 8.89 17.76 -34.17
N ALA A 212 8.79 17.06 -33.04
CA ALA A 212 9.39 15.74 -32.88
C ALA A 212 8.81 14.73 -33.89
N LEU A 213 7.49 14.70 -34.08
CA LEU A 213 6.82 13.83 -35.06
C LEU A 213 7.24 14.15 -36.50
N ILE A 214 7.24 15.43 -36.88
CA ILE A 214 7.66 15.87 -38.23
C ILE A 214 9.08 15.40 -38.53
N LYS A 215 9.99 15.50 -37.57
CA LYS A 215 11.40 15.09 -37.72
C LYS A 215 11.64 13.61 -37.49
N LEU A 216 10.65 12.88 -36.97
CA LEU A 216 10.78 11.53 -36.44
C LEU A 216 11.94 11.41 -35.43
N ASP A 217 12.01 12.40 -34.52
CA ASP A 217 13.07 12.53 -33.51
C ASP A 217 12.79 11.62 -32.31
N LEU A 218 13.26 10.37 -32.40
CA LEU A 218 13.12 9.35 -31.37
C LEU A 218 13.67 9.80 -30.00
N PRO A 219 14.92 10.32 -29.90
CA PRO A 219 15.46 10.82 -28.63
C PRO A 219 14.57 11.86 -27.97
N ALA A 220 14.03 12.82 -28.74
CA ALA A 220 13.14 13.84 -28.20
C ALA A 220 11.84 13.21 -27.65
N MET A 221 11.21 12.30 -28.39
CA MET A 221 9.98 11.64 -27.94
C MET A 221 10.19 10.80 -26.68
N VAL A 222 11.30 10.07 -26.59
CA VAL A 222 11.64 9.27 -25.39
C VAL A 222 11.91 10.18 -24.19
N LYS A 223 12.60 11.32 -24.40
CA LYS A 223 12.83 12.32 -23.36
C LYS A 223 11.52 12.93 -22.84
N MET A 224 10.51 13.10 -23.71
CA MET A 224 9.17 13.54 -23.31
C MET A 224 8.41 12.47 -22.50
N GLY A 225 8.84 11.21 -22.55
CA GLY A 225 8.25 10.09 -21.83
C GLY A 225 7.48 9.10 -22.71
N ALA A 226 7.62 9.18 -24.04
CA ALA A 226 7.05 8.18 -24.94
C ALA A 226 7.77 6.83 -24.76
N HIS A 227 7.01 5.73 -24.82
CA HIS A 227 7.59 4.39 -24.75
C HIS A 227 8.52 4.14 -25.95
N PRO A 228 9.81 3.78 -25.76
CA PRO A 228 10.81 3.72 -26.84
C PRO A 228 10.44 2.84 -28.05
N LEU A 229 9.69 1.76 -27.82
CA LEU A 229 9.23 0.87 -28.90
C LEU A 229 8.31 1.57 -29.91
N VAL A 230 7.49 2.53 -29.47
CA VAL A 230 6.47 3.17 -30.33
C VAL A 230 7.11 3.98 -31.47
N PRO A 231 8.00 4.96 -31.21
CA PRO A 231 8.65 5.69 -32.28
C PRO A 231 9.69 4.84 -33.04
N PHE A 232 10.29 3.83 -32.39
CA PHE A 232 11.13 2.85 -33.08
C PHE A 232 10.37 2.10 -34.18
N LEU A 233 9.18 1.57 -33.90
CA LEU A 233 8.38 0.85 -34.88
C LEU A 233 7.95 1.77 -36.04
N ALA A 234 7.55 3.01 -35.74
CA ALA A 234 7.23 4.00 -36.76
C ALA A 234 8.43 4.26 -37.70
N GLN A 235 9.61 4.53 -37.12
CA GLN A 235 10.84 4.75 -37.89
C GLN A 235 11.27 3.54 -38.71
N LEU A 236 11.18 2.34 -38.14
CA LEU A 236 11.52 1.10 -38.83
C LEU A 236 10.69 0.93 -40.12
N GLN A 237 9.38 1.20 -40.04
CA GLN A 237 8.49 1.05 -41.21
C GLN A 237 8.66 2.19 -42.22
N ILE A 238 8.88 3.43 -41.75
CA ILE A 238 9.23 4.55 -42.63
C ILE A 238 10.54 4.28 -43.38
N ALA A 239 11.56 3.77 -42.68
CA ALA A 239 12.86 3.45 -43.30
C ALA A 239 12.75 2.33 -44.36
N ARG A 240 11.85 1.36 -44.17
CA ARG A 240 11.57 0.31 -45.17
C ARG A 240 10.93 0.83 -46.46
N GLN A 241 10.20 1.93 -46.39
CA GLN A 241 9.51 2.52 -47.54
C GLN A 241 10.33 3.60 -48.25
N ARG A 242 11.42 4.08 -47.64
CA ARG A 242 12.37 4.96 -48.33
C ARG A 242 13.15 4.14 -49.36
N PRO A 243 13.29 4.61 -50.61
CA PRO A 243 14.15 3.95 -51.57
C PRO A 243 15.56 3.85 -50.99
N ARG A 244 16.18 2.66 -51.07
CA ARG A 244 17.59 2.52 -50.71
C ARG A 244 18.42 3.40 -51.65
N PRO A 245 19.45 4.10 -51.15
CA PRO A 245 20.37 4.87 -51.98
C PRO A 245 21.07 3.98 -53.01
#